data_AF-A0A7W9GYF8-F1
#
_entry.id   AF-A0A7W9GYF8-F1
#
_cell.length_a   1.000
_cell.length_b   1.000
_cell.length_c   1.000
_cell.angle_alpha   90.00
_cell.angle_beta   90.00
_cell.angle_gamma   90.00
#
_symmetry.space_group_name_H-M   'P 1'
#
loop_
_entity.id
_entity.type
_entity.pdbx_description
1 polymer ?
#
loop_
_entity_poly.entity_id
_entity_poly.type
_entity_poly.pdbx_seq_one_letter_code
_entity_poly.pdbx_strand_id
1 'polypeptide(L)'
;MSDSANAILVRMRRREQAAASGAGRGTRVDGPLAAVAAVFTVAQLVLVRPVLGLGWDEIVYVSQVTSHTPAAFFSAPRSRGVSLLVAPVASWSSSIPLLRVYLALLSGLALFLALRAWRGLFPTRVLAGGGALFASLWVTLFYGPQAMPNYWVAIGALITVGCLLRARAERSARAALWGIAAGAALMAWMRPTDAVWVTVPLLALTLVRRHWRLLLMLVAGLAAGAVPWVIEAYVGHGGLGQRLSEASRIQGGLGWQIAVDDQLRSLGGRALCRPCTGSMPHPLVTVWWFVLPVLAGLGLVIAARARRLGRTLVPLACAATAAVPYLFMIGYAAPRFLQPTYALLAIPVADALWHLVRAPGGKWRPVAAALVALGLAGHLAVQVAVLERTVARNTESRRDWDRTAGALHRLGVRPPCLLTGHEALPIGYYAGCSSGATAGHNENTTPAAVLRTAQRLPVAHLTPAGGTPPGYARTWPVHRISDLDVRVAPPAQRTGP
;
A
#
# COMPACT_ATOMS: atom_id res chain seq x y z
N MET A 1 5.90 66.43 -18.93
CA MET A 1 6.55 65.10 -18.80
C MET A 1 6.28 64.42 -17.44
N SER A 2 5.23 64.78 -16.71
CA SER A 2 4.93 64.30 -15.34
C SER A 2 3.83 63.23 -15.26
N ASP A 3 3.03 63.02 -16.30
CA ASP A 3 1.88 62.09 -16.25
C ASP A 3 2.23 60.61 -16.48
N SER A 4 3.30 60.31 -17.23
CA SER A 4 3.71 58.92 -17.49
C SER A 4 4.29 58.21 -16.26
N ALA A 5 4.94 58.94 -15.34
CA ALA A 5 5.55 58.36 -14.15
C ALA A 5 4.48 57.87 -13.15
N ASN A 6 3.39 58.64 -12.99
CA ASN A 6 2.27 58.26 -12.11
C ASN A 6 1.49 57.06 -12.65
N ALA A 7 1.33 56.94 -13.97
CA ALA A 7 0.66 55.79 -14.58
C ALA A 7 1.44 54.47 -14.38
N ILE A 8 2.78 54.52 -14.39
CA ILE A 8 3.65 53.35 -14.17
C ILE A 8 3.57 52.90 -12.70
N LEU A 9 3.62 53.84 -11.75
CA LEU A 9 3.53 53.56 -10.31
C LEU A 9 2.18 52.93 -9.92
N VAL A 10 1.06 53.43 -10.47
CA VAL A 10 -0.27 52.86 -10.22
C VAL A 10 -0.39 51.43 -10.77
N ARG A 11 0.24 51.14 -11.92
CA ARG A 11 0.21 49.82 -12.55
C ARG A 11 1.09 48.80 -11.82
N MET A 12 2.23 49.23 -11.27
CA MET A 12 3.07 48.40 -10.40
C MET A 12 2.34 48.06 -9.09
N ARG A 13 1.71 49.05 -8.44
CA ARG A 13 0.97 48.84 -7.18
C ARG A 13 -0.22 47.88 -7.33
N ARG A 14 -0.93 47.93 -8.46
CA ARG A 14 -1.98 46.94 -8.80
C ARG A 14 -1.42 45.53 -9.03
N ARG A 15 -0.24 45.40 -9.65
CA ARG A 15 0.43 44.10 -9.85
C ARG A 15 0.90 43.49 -8.55
N GLU A 16 1.45 44.29 -7.64
CA GLU A 16 1.86 43.84 -6.31
C GLU A 16 0.66 43.45 -5.44
N GLN A 17 -0.44 44.21 -5.50
CA GLN A 17 -1.69 43.83 -4.81
C GLN A 17 -2.32 42.56 -5.39
N ALA A 18 -2.24 42.33 -6.70
CA ALA A 18 -2.68 41.07 -7.34
C ALA A 18 -1.76 39.87 -6.98
N ALA A 19 -0.45 40.10 -6.85
CA ALA A 19 0.51 39.08 -6.43
C ALA A 19 0.36 38.72 -4.94
N ALA A 20 0.17 39.71 -4.07
CA ALA A 20 -0.05 39.51 -2.63
C ALA A 20 -1.41 38.83 -2.32
N SER A 21 -2.46 39.15 -3.08
CA SER A 21 -3.77 38.50 -2.95
C SER A 21 -3.81 37.09 -3.56
N GLY A 22 -2.91 36.74 -4.48
CA GLY A 22 -2.74 35.38 -5.01
C GLY A 22 -2.02 34.43 -4.06
N ALA A 23 -0.95 34.90 -3.40
CA ALA A 23 -0.13 34.09 -2.50
C ALA A 23 -0.85 33.73 -1.18
N GLY A 24 -1.62 34.66 -0.60
CA GLY A 24 -2.35 34.45 0.66
C GLY A 24 -3.67 33.67 0.55
N ARG A 25 -4.25 33.58 -0.65
CA ARG A 25 -5.54 32.87 -0.89
C ARG A 25 -5.33 31.37 -1.16
N GLY A 26 -4.18 31.00 -1.71
CA GLY A 26 -3.79 29.59 -1.92
C GLY A 26 -3.60 28.83 -0.61
N THR A 27 -2.85 29.41 0.33
CA THR A 27 -2.50 28.80 1.63
C THR A 27 -3.72 28.59 2.53
N ARG A 28 -4.66 29.55 2.60
CA ARG A 28 -5.90 29.41 3.41
C ARG A 28 -6.84 28.30 2.92
N VAL A 29 -6.86 28.01 1.61
CA VAL A 29 -7.73 26.97 1.04
C VAL A 29 -7.12 25.57 1.18
N ASP A 30 -5.81 25.46 1.32
CA ASP A 30 -5.11 24.18 1.55
C ASP A 30 -5.06 23.75 3.02
N GLY A 31 -5.32 24.67 3.96
CA GLY A 31 -5.26 24.41 5.40
C GLY A 31 -5.94 23.11 5.84
N PRO A 32 -7.21 22.84 5.47
CA PRO A 32 -7.88 21.60 5.86
C PRO A 32 -7.25 20.33 5.28
N LEU A 33 -6.73 20.38 4.05
CA LEU A 33 -6.09 19.22 3.42
C LEU A 33 -4.73 18.94 4.08
N ALA A 34 -3.97 19.99 4.36
CA ALA A 34 -2.71 19.91 5.08
C ALA A 34 -2.92 19.40 6.50
N ALA A 35 -3.98 19.84 7.19
CA ALA A 35 -4.34 19.36 8.51
C ALA A 35 -4.65 17.85 8.51
N VAL A 36 -5.44 17.36 7.53
CA VAL A 36 -5.72 15.91 7.40
C VAL A 36 -4.43 15.12 7.19
N ALA A 37 -3.54 15.59 6.31
CA ALA A 37 -2.25 14.94 6.07
C ALA A 37 -1.34 14.95 7.32
N ALA A 38 -1.27 16.07 8.03
CA ALA A 38 -0.48 16.21 9.25
C ALA A 38 -1.02 15.29 10.37
N VAL A 39 -2.34 15.28 10.59
CA VAL A 39 -2.98 14.39 11.56
C VAL A 39 -2.75 12.92 11.18
N PHE A 40 -2.84 12.58 9.90
CA PHE A 40 -2.54 11.23 9.41
C PHE A 40 -1.10 10.82 9.73
N THR A 41 -0.11 11.66 9.41
CA THR A 41 1.30 11.40 9.73
C THR A 41 1.52 11.27 11.24
N VAL A 42 0.97 12.17 12.05
CA VAL A 42 1.10 12.12 13.51
C VAL A 42 0.45 10.84 14.05
N ALA A 43 -0.74 10.49 13.58
CA ALA A 43 -1.44 9.27 13.98
C ALA A 43 -0.64 8.01 13.64
N GLN A 44 0.00 7.95 12.47
CA GLN A 44 0.91 6.85 12.12
C GLN A 44 2.08 6.75 13.11
N LEU A 45 2.74 7.87 13.40
CA LEU A 45 3.90 7.91 14.30
C LEU A 45 3.54 7.55 15.74
N VAL A 46 2.35 7.93 16.22
CA VAL A 46 1.91 7.66 17.59
C VAL A 46 1.34 6.25 17.72
N LEU A 47 0.47 5.82 16.80
CA LEU A 47 -0.30 4.58 16.93
C LEU A 47 0.45 3.35 16.39
N VAL A 48 1.20 3.47 15.29
CA VAL A 48 1.98 2.36 14.71
C VAL A 48 3.37 2.28 15.34
N ARG A 49 3.90 3.44 15.77
CA ARG A 49 5.21 3.65 16.41
C ARG A 49 6.40 3.35 15.47
N PRO A 50 7.41 4.24 15.41
CA PRO A 50 8.58 4.02 14.55
C PRO A 50 9.41 2.78 14.88
N VAL A 51 9.25 2.20 16.07
CA VAL A 51 9.99 1.03 16.54
C VAL A 51 9.43 -0.30 16.04
N LEU A 52 8.31 -0.30 15.31
CA LEU A 52 7.75 -1.52 14.73
C LEU A 52 8.71 -2.08 13.67
N GLY A 53 9.32 -3.23 13.97
CA GLY A 53 10.23 -3.96 13.09
C GLY A 53 9.62 -4.29 11.72
N LEU A 54 10.48 -4.61 10.76
CA LEU A 54 10.05 -4.97 9.40
C LEU A 54 9.26 -6.30 9.42
N GLY A 55 8.10 -6.30 8.76
CA GLY A 55 7.34 -7.51 8.47
C GLY A 55 7.91 -8.31 7.30
N TRP A 56 7.40 -9.51 7.07
CA TRP A 56 7.84 -10.43 6.02
C TRP A 56 7.98 -9.76 4.63
N ASP A 57 6.91 -9.16 4.10
CA ASP A 57 6.98 -8.56 2.77
C ASP A 57 7.86 -7.32 2.72
N GLU A 58 7.97 -6.58 3.83
CA GLU A 58 8.83 -5.39 3.90
C GLU A 58 10.29 -5.79 3.79
N ILE A 59 10.67 -6.87 4.49
CA ILE A 59 12.00 -7.47 4.42
C ILE A 59 12.35 -7.83 2.97
N VAL A 60 11.40 -8.39 2.21
CA VAL A 60 11.65 -8.71 0.79
C VAL A 60 12.04 -7.46 0.00
N TYR A 61 11.37 -6.32 0.19
CA TYR A 61 11.68 -5.10 -0.55
C TYR A 61 12.92 -4.36 -0.04
N VAL A 62 13.08 -4.27 1.28
CA VAL A 62 14.18 -3.56 1.94
C VAL A 62 15.50 -4.29 1.69
N SER A 63 15.53 -5.62 1.81
CA SER A 63 16.76 -6.42 1.61
C SER A 63 17.36 -6.30 0.21
N GLN A 64 16.61 -5.81 -0.79
CA GLN A 64 17.12 -5.61 -2.15
C GLN A 64 18.08 -4.43 -2.28
N VAL A 65 18.05 -3.50 -1.34
CA VAL A 65 18.83 -2.24 -1.40
C VAL A 65 19.76 -2.06 -0.21
N THR A 66 19.61 -2.88 0.83
CA THR A 66 20.50 -2.87 2.00
C THR A 66 21.78 -3.67 1.75
N SER A 67 22.89 -3.25 2.33
CA SER A 67 24.17 -3.99 2.31
C SER A 67 24.39 -4.91 3.52
N HIS A 68 23.63 -4.73 4.61
CA HIS A 68 23.87 -5.40 5.90
C HIS A 68 23.17 -6.76 6.06
N THR A 69 22.28 -7.13 5.13
CA THR A 69 21.60 -8.43 5.11
C THR A 69 21.55 -8.96 3.69
N PRO A 70 21.69 -10.28 3.47
CA PRO A 70 21.51 -10.88 2.16
C PRO A 70 20.12 -10.58 1.57
N ALA A 71 20.06 -10.36 0.26
CA ALA A 71 18.79 -10.09 -0.43
C ALA A 71 17.86 -11.31 -0.34
N ALA A 72 16.64 -11.09 0.15
CA ALA A 72 15.62 -12.13 0.18
C ALA A 72 15.12 -12.44 -1.25
N PHE A 73 14.51 -13.62 -1.43
CA PHE A 73 13.98 -14.03 -2.72
C PHE A 73 12.93 -13.05 -3.26
N PHE A 74 13.21 -12.48 -4.43
CA PHE A 74 12.32 -11.53 -5.09
C PHE A 74 11.42 -12.24 -6.10
N SER A 75 10.28 -12.72 -5.62
CA SER A 75 9.31 -13.49 -6.42
C SER A 75 8.73 -12.72 -7.62
N ALA A 76 8.32 -13.45 -8.66
CA ALA A 76 7.70 -12.92 -9.89
C ALA A 76 6.60 -11.84 -9.74
N PRO A 77 5.62 -11.91 -8.81
CA PRO A 77 4.55 -10.91 -8.72
C PRO A 77 5.00 -9.55 -8.16
N ARG A 78 6.22 -9.44 -7.62
CA ARG A 78 6.74 -8.22 -7.02
C ARG A 78 7.35 -7.31 -8.08
N SER A 79 7.31 -5.99 -7.81
CA SER A 79 7.93 -4.94 -8.62
C SER A 79 8.86 -4.08 -7.76
N ARG A 80 9.91 -3.51 -8.35
CA ARG A 80 10.97 -2.77 -7.65
C ARG A 80 10.55 -1.41 -7.09
N GLY A 81 9.35 -0.91 -7.41
CA GLY A 81 8.90 0.41 -6.98
C GLY A 81 9.02 0.65 -5.47
N VAL A 82 8.73 -0.38 -4.65
CA VAL A 82 8.87 -0.28 -3.18
C VAL A 82 10.34 -0.30 -2.75
N SER A 83 11.19 -1.10 -3.40
CA SER A 83 12.64 -1.09 -3.13
C SER A 83 13.25 0.27 -3.47
N LEU A 84 12.85 0.90 -4.57
CA LEU A 84 13.26 2.26 -4.93
C LEU A 84 12.74 3.31 -3.95
N LEU A 85 11.50 3.13 -3.46
CA LEU A 85 10.91 4.01 -2.46
C LEU A 85 11.70 4.04 -1.15
N VAL A 86 12.16 2.87 -0.68
CA VAL A 86 12.90 2.78 0.59
C VAL A 86 14.41 3.03 0.43
N ALA A 87 14.93 2.94 -0.79
CA ALA A 87 16.36 3.11 -1.08
C ALA A 87 17.00 4.38 -0.48
N PRO A 88 16.36 5.57 -0.48
CA PRO A 88 16.96 6.78 0.08
C PRO A 88 17.33 6.71 1.57
N VAL A 89 16.80 5.73 2.32
CA VAL A 89 17.16 5.49 3.72
C VAL A 89 17.82 4.12 3.87
N ALA A 90 17.22 3.08 3.29
CA ALA A 90 17.63 1.70 3.47
C ALA A 90 18.98 1.35 2.82
N SER A 91 19.45 2.14 1.84
CA SER A 91 20.74 1.86 1.19
C SER A 91 21.96 2.14 2.07
N TRP A 92 21.82 3.03 3.06
CA TRP A 92 22.92 3.47 3.91
C TRP A 92 22.63 3.36 5.41
N SER A 93 21.37 3.21 5.83
CA SER A 93 20.99 3.07 7.23
C SER A 93 20.20 1.78 7.49
N SER A 94 20.53 1.10 8.58
CA SER A 94 19.73 -0.02 9.14
C SER A 94 18.70 0.46 10.18
N SER A 95 18.58 1.77 10.42
CA SER A 95 17.67 2.31 11.44
C SER A 95 16.21 2.19 11.03
N ILE A 96 15.50 1.26 11.66
CA ILE A 96 14.06 1.07 11.45
C ILE A 96 13.27 2.34 11.82
N PRO A 97 13.49 3.00 12.96
CA PRO A 97 12.77 4.24 13.28
C PRO A 97 12.93 5.32 12.22
N LEU A 98 14.14 5.48 11.68
CA LEU A 98 14.40 6.45 10.61
C LEU A 98 13.58 6.13 9.35
N LEU A 99 13.59 4.86 8.92
CA LEU A 99 12.81 4.41 7.76
C LEU A 99 11.30 4.61 7.97
N ARG A 100 10.77 4.29 9.17
CA ARG A 100 9.35 4.49 9.51
C ARG A 100 8.96 5.96 9.48
N VAL A 101 9.77 6.84 10.06
CA VAL A 101 9.51 8.30 10.06
C VAL A 101 9.53 8.84 8.64
N TYR A 102 10.51 8.45 7.83
CA TYR A 102 10.59 8.81 6.42
C TYR A 102 9.32 8.41 5.65
N LEU A 103 8.90 7.15 5.78
CA LEU A 103 7.70 6.64 5.10
C LEU A 103 6.41 7.30 5.61
N ALA A 104 6.29 7.59 6.91
CA ALA A 104 5.13 8.28 7.48
C ALA A 104 5.00 9.71 6.93
N LEU A 105 6.09 10.47 6.91
CA LEU A 105 6.14 11.83 6.34
C LEU A 105 5.81 11.81 4.84
N LEU A 106 6.43 10.90 4.09
CA LEU A 106 6.19 10.78 2.66
C LEU A 106 4.75 10.37 2.37
N SER A 107 4.18 9.47 3.18
CA SER A 107 2.79 9.04 3.01
C SER A 107 1.80 10.19 3.25
N GLY A 108 1.99 11.01 4.29
CA GLY A 108 1.16 12.19 4.53
C GLY A 108 1.29 13.25 3.44
N LEU A 109 2.51 13.54 3.00
CA LEU A 109 2.74 14.44 1.86
C LEU A 109 2.06 13.93 0.59
N ALA A 110 2.16 12.64 0.32
CA ALA A 110 1.53 12.00 -0.84
C ALA A 110 0.00 12.09 -0.78
N LEU A 111 -0.61 11.90 0.41
CA LEU A 111 -2.05 12.11 0.61
C LEU A 111 -2.45 13.56 0.34
N PHE A 112 -1.69 14.52 0.85
CA PHE A 112 -1.94 15.94 0.60
C PHE A 112 -1.92 16.27 -0.90
N LEU A 113 -0.90 15.81 -1.62
CA LEU A 113 -0.77 16.00 -3.06
C LEU A 113 -1.89 15.30 -3.85
N ALA A 114 -2.27 14.09 -3.43
CA ALA A 114 -3.40 13.36 -4.00
C ALA A 114 -4.70 14.15 -3.85
N LEU A 115 -5.02 14.66 -2.65
CA LEU A 115 -6.23 15.45 -2.42
C LEU A 115 -6.20 16.77 -3.22
N ARG A 116 -5.03 17.40 -3.38
CA ARG A 116 -4.88 18.60 -4.22
C ARG A 116 -5.21 18.36 -5.69
N ALA A 117 -5.01 17.14 -6.19
CA ALA A 117 -5.36 16.79 -7.58
C ALA A 117 -6.86 16.99 -7.87
N TRP A 118 -7.71 16.95 -6.85
CA TRP A 118 -9.17 17.07 -6.94
C TRP A 118 -9.71 18.47 -6.72
N ARG A 119 -8.84 19.47 -6.49
CA ARG A 119 -9.26 20.87 -6.33
C ARG A 119 -10.01 21.35 -7.58
N GLY A 120 -11.09 22.11 -7.36
CA GLY A 120 -11.98 22.58 -8.42
C GLY A 120 -13.07 21.58 -8.83
N LEU A 121 -12.90 20.29 -8.53
CA LEU A 121 -13.91 19.25 -8.79
C LEU A 121 -14.95 19.15 -7.68
N PHE A 122 -14.48 19.23 -6.42
CA PHE A 122 -15.30 19.19 -5.21
C PHE A 122 -14.94 20.31 -4.23
N PRO A 123 -15.86 20.73 -3.33
CA PRO A 123 -15.55 21.66 -2.26
C PRO A 123 -14.45 21.13 -1.33
N THR A 124 -13.60 22.01 -0.78
CA THR A 124 -12.48 21.60 0.12
C THR A 124 -12.91 20.73 1.29
N ARG A 125 -14.09 20.98 1.88
CA ARG A 125 -14.64 20.15 2.97
C ARG A 125 -14.93 18.70 2.57
N VAL A 126 -15.31 18.47 1.32
CA VAL A 126 -15.56 17.12 0.77
C VAL A 126 -14.23 16.41 0.57
N LEU A 127 -13.23 17.12 0.04
CA LEU A 127 -11.88 16.58 -0.12
C LEU A 127 -11.21 16.26 1.22
N ALA A 128 -11.31 17.16 2.20
CA ALA A 128 -10.82 16.92 3.55
C ALA A 128 -11.56 15.75 4.21
N GLY A 129 -12.90 15.67 4.06
CA GLY A 129 -13.70 14.55 4.56
C GLY A 129 -13.32 13.21 3.90
N GLY A 130 -13.16 13.17 2.58
CA GLY A 130 -12.73 11.97 1.86
C GLY A 130 -11.32 11.53 2.25
N GLY A 131 -10.41 12.50 2.39
CA GLY A 131 -9.07 12.27 2.94
C GLY A 131 -9.12 11.67 4.35
N ALA A 132 -9.94 12.24 5.24
CA ALA A 132 -10.10 11.76 6.61
C ALA A 132 -10.74 10.36 6.68
N LEU A 133 -11.75 10.07 5.86
CA LEU A 133 -12.36 8.74 5.77
C LEU A 133 -11.33 7.69 5.34
N PHE A 134 -10.52 7.99 4.33
CA PHE A 134 -9.47 7.07 3.88
C PHE A 134 -8.32 6.93 4.89
N ALA A 135 -7.87 8.05 5.45
CA ALA A 135 -6.75 8.13 6.39
C ALA A 135 -7.07 7.55 7.78
N SER A 136 -8.35 7.45 8.17
CA SER A 136 -8.78 6.88 9.45
C SER A 136 -8.96 5.36 9.42
N LEU A 137 -8.92 4.74 8.23
CA LEU A 137 -8.95 3.27 8.14
C LEU A 137 -7.70 2.69 8.80
N TRP A 138 -7.89 1.68 9.65
CA TRP A 138 -6.80 0.98 10.33
C TRP A 138 -5.76 0.46 9.33
N VAL A 139 -6.22 -0.02 8.18
CA VAL A 139 -5.39 -0.53 7.08
C VAL A 139 -4.49 0.59 6.54
N THR A 140 -5.05 1.80 6.34
CA THR A 140 -4.30 2.94 5.81
C THR A 140 -3.30 3.48 6.81
N LEU A 141 -3.69 3.57 8.10
CA LEU A 141 -2.77 3.96 9.19
C LEU A 141 -1.64 2.94 9.33
N PHE A 142 -1.95 1.65 9.36
CA PHE A 142 -0.97 0.59 9.56
C PHE A 142 0.02 0.49 8.39
N TYR A 143 -0.46 0.52 7.14
CA TYR A 143 0.38 0.29 5.96
C TYR A 143 1.03 1.53 5.36
N GLY A 144 0.56 2.74 5.69
CA GLY A 144 1.18 3.97 5.19
C GLY A 144 2.67 4.12 5.55
N PRO A 145 3.12 3.86 6.80
CA PRO A 145 4.54 3.89 7.17
C PRO A 145 5.26 2.56 6.92
N GLN A 146 4.70 1.68 6.07
CA GLN A 146 5.29 0.38 5.73
C GLN A 146 5.81 0.33 4.31
N ALA A 147 6.85 -0.49 4.10
CA ALA A 147 7.45 -0.76 2.79
C ALA A 147 6.54 -1.71 2.00
N MET A 148 5.38 -1.20 1.59
CA MET A 148 4.31 -1.95 0.93
C MET A 148 3.74 -1.14 -0.23
N PRO A 149 3.38 -1.77 -1.36
CA PRO A 149 2.97 -1.02 -2.55
C PRO A 149 1.55 -0.45 -2.49
N ASN A 150 0.65 -1.06 -1.70
CA ASN A 150 -0.79 -0.87 -1.80
C ASN A 150 -1.25 0.59 -1.57
N TYR A 151 -0.69 1.25 -0.54
CA TYR A 151 -0.97 2.65 -0.27
C TYR A 151 -0.55 3.56 -1.43
N TRP A 152 0.63 3.31 -2.01
CA TRP A 152 1.17 4.11 -3.11
C TRP A 152 0.39 3.92 -4.41
N VAL A 153 -0.14 2.72 -4.66
CA VAL A 153 -1.10 2.49 -5.76
C VAL A 153 -2.37 3.31 -5.52
N ALA A 154 -2.89 3.35 -4.28
CA ALA A 154 -4.07 4.14 -3.95
C ALA A 154 -3.86 5.66 -4.16
N ILE A 155 -2.68 6.17 -3.78
CA ILE A 155 -2.27 7.55 -4.04
C ILE A 155 -2.15 7.81 -5.55
N GLY A 156 -1.47 6.92 -6.30
CA GLY A 156 -1.35 7.03 -7.75
C GLY A 156 -2.71 7.06 -8.43
N ALA A 157 -3.64 6.21 -7.99
CA ALA A 157 -5.02 6.17 -8.48
C ALA A 157 -5.75 7.51 -8.24
N LEU A 158 -5.68 8.05 -7.02
CA LEU A 158 -6.28 9.36 -6.69
C LEU A 158 -5.69 10.48 -7.55
N ILE A 159 -4.37 10.52 -7.72
CA ILE A 159 -3.69 11.55 -8.52
C ILE A 159 -4.10 11.43 -9.98
N THR A 160 -4.03 10.23 -10.57
CA THR A 160 -4.35 10.00 -11.98
C THR A 160 -5.80 10.32 -12.29
N VAL A 161 -6.75 9.81 -11.50
CA VAL A 161 -8.18 10.05 -11.73
C VAL A 161 -8.53 11.53 -11.53
N GLY A 162 -8.06 12.14 -10.43
CA GLY A 162 -8.32 13.54 -10.13
C GLY A 162 -7.74 14.48 -11.20
N CYS A 163 -6.48 14.28 -11.59
CA CYS A 163 -5.84 15.07 -12.64
C CYS A 163 -6.49 14.87 -14.01
N LEU A 164 -6.91 13.66 -14.37
CA LEU A 164 -7.61 13.40 -15.63
C LEU A 164 -8.96 14.12 -15.69
N LEU A 165 -9.75 14.05 -14.61
CA LEU A 165 -11.01 14.77 -14.51
C LEU A 165 -10.80 16.30 -14.56
N ARG A 166 -9.75 16.82 -13.91
CA ARG A 166 -9.42 18.23 -13.92
C ARG A 166 -8.95 18.71 -15.30
N ALA A 167 -8.08 17.95 -15.98
CA ALA A 167 -7.62 18.25 -17.33
C ALA A 167 -8.76 18.25 -18.36
N ARG A 168 -9.85 17.50 -18.09
CA ARG A 168 -11.07 17.53 -18.89
C ARG A 168 -11.96 18.75 -18.62
N ALA A 169 -11.95 19.25 -17.39
CA ALA A 169 -12.75 20.40 -16.98
C ALA A 169 -12.08 21.73 -17.39
N GLU A 170 -10.74 21.79 -17.38
CA GLU A 170 -9.95 23.00 -17.65
C GLU A 170 -9.02 22.80 -18.86
N ARG A 171 -9.20 23.58 -19.94
CA ARG A 171 -8.47 23.42 -21.21
C ARG A 171 -6.95 23.68 -21.14
N SER A 172 -6.42 24.19 -20.03
CA SER A 172 -5.02 24.67 -19.89
C SER A 172 -4.30 24.17 -18.61
N ALA A 173 -4.61 22.98 -18.12
CA ALA A 173 -3.98 22.46 -16.91
C ALA A 173 -2.73 21.59 -17.21
N ARG A 174 -1.62 22.19 -17.67
CA ARG A 174 -0.35 21.45 -17.92
C ARG A 174 0.09 20.62 -16.71
N ALA A 175 -0.06 21.15 -15.50
CA ALA A 175 0.22 20.43 -14.26
C ALA A 175 -0.67 19.18 -14.08
N ALA A 176 -1.93 19.22 -14.54
CA ALA A 176 -2.81 18.05 -14.52
C ALA A 176 -2.37 16.98 -15.54
N LEU A 177 -1.89 17.37 -16.71
CA LEU A 177 -1.34 16.41 -17.69
C LEU A 177 -0.15 15.64 -17.11
N TRP A 178 0.82 16.35 -16.51
CA TRP A 178 1.93 15.71 -15.83
C TRP A 178 1.50 14.87 -14.63
N GLY A 179 0.47 15.33 -13.89
CA GLY A 179 -0.13 14.54 -12.82
C GLY A 179 -0.72 13.21 -13.28
N ILE A 180 -1.34 13.15 -14.47
CA ILE A 180 -1.83 11.89 -15.06
C ILE A 180 -0.67 10.92 -15.26
N ALA A 181 0.40 11.35 -15.93
CA ALA A 181 1.56 10.52 -16.21
C ALA A 181 2.28 10.10 -14.93
N ALA A 182 2.51 11.03 -13.99
CA ALA A 182 3.19 10.74 -12.73
C ALA A 182 2.41 9.77 -11.84
N GLY A 183 1.08 9.94 -11.71
CA GLY A 183 0.25 9.02 -10.95
C GLY A 183 0.18 7.62 -11.58
N ALA A 184 0.14 7.55 -12.92
CA ALA A 184 0.13 6.29 -13.65
C ALA A 184 1.46 5.54 -13.55
N ALA A 185 2.58 6.27 -13.66
CA ALA A 185 3.92 5.74 -13.44
C ALA A 185 4.09 5.24 -12.00
N LEU A 186 3.60 6.00 -11.01
CA LEU A 186 3.64 5.58 -9.60
C LEU A 186 2.88 4.25 -9.39
N MET A 187 1.65 4.12 -9.91
CA MET A 187 0.91 2.86 -9.81
C MET A 187 1.67 1.71 -10.45
N ALA A 188 2.17 1.91 -11.67
CA ALA A 188 2.85 0.86 -12.42
C ALA A 188 4.20 0.47 -11.81
N TRP A 189 4.97 1.41 -11.25
CA TRP A 189 6.18 1.08 -10.49
C TRP A 189 5.88 0.21 -9.28
N MET A 190 4.80 0.51 -8.56
CA MET A 190 4.43 -0.20 -7.33
C MET A 190 3.85 -1.58 -7.65
N ARG A 191 2.84 -1.64 -8.52
CA ARG A 191 2.15 -2.85 -8.97
C ARG A 191 1.62 -2.66 -10.40
N PRO A 192 2.33 -3.14 -11.44
CA PRO A 192 1.90 -3.01 -12.84
C PRO A 192 0.49 -3.56 -13.09
N THR A 193 0.16 -4.71 -12.48
CA THR A 193 -1.16 -5.36 -12.66
C THR A 193 -2.30 -4.52 -12.09
N ASP A 194 -2.14 -3.96 -10.89
CA ASP A 194 -3.14 -3.09 -10.28
C ASP A 194 -3.34 -1.81 -11.10
N ALA A 195 -2.25 -1.25 -11.64
CA ALA A 195 -2.30 -0.05 -12.48
C ALA A 195 -3.19 -0.26 -13.71
N VAL A 196 -3.13 -1.44 -14.33
CA VAL A 196 -4.03 -1.82 -15.44
C VAL A 196 -5.49 -1.79 -14.97
N TRP A 197 -5.82 -2.53 -13.90
CA TRP A 197 -7.20 -2.62 -13.41
C TRP A 197 -7.79 -1.27 -13.00
N VAL A 198 -7.02 -0.40 -12.36
CA VAL A 198 -7.47 0.95 -11.99
C VAL A 198 -7.73 1.81 -13.23
N THR A 199 -6.91 1.68 -14.28
CA THR A 199 -6.92 2.60 -15.42
C THR A 199 -7.78 2.16 -16.59
N VAL A 200 -8.28 0.91 -16.62
CA VAL A 200 -9.20 0.41 -17.66
C VAL A 200 -10.35 1.39 -17.96
N PRO A 201 -11.12 1.90 -16.97
CA PRO A 201 -12.18 2.86 -17.25
C PRO A 201 -11.67 4.18 -17.82
N LEU A 202 -10.47 4.62 -17.44
CA LEU A 202 -9.85 5.85 -17.95
C LEU A 202 -9.38 5.70 -19.39
N LEU A 203 -8.80 4.54 -19.73
CA LEU A 203 -8.39 4.19 -21.10
C LEU A 203 -9.62 4.14 -22.01
N ALA A 204 -10.67 3.42 -21.61
CA ALA A 204 -11.92 3.36 -22.35
C ALA A 204 -12.54 4.76 -22.53
N LEU A 205 -12.59 5.55 -21.45
CA LEU A 205 -13.15 6.90 -21.47
C LEU A 205 -12.37 7.85 -22.40
N THR A 206 -11.04 7.82 -22.35
CA THR A 206 -10.19 8.69 -23.18
C THR A 206 -10.20 8.26 -24.64
N LEU A 207 -10.26 6.96 -24.92
CA LEU A 207 -10.37 6.40 -26.27
C LEU A 207 -11.71 6.74 -26.92
N VAL A 208 -12.83 6.41 -26.26
CA VAL A 208 -14.19 6.64 -26.78
C VAL A 208 -14.45 8.13 -27.00
N ARG A 209 -13.95 9.00 -26.11
CA ARG A 209 -14.09 10.46 -26.25
C ARG A 209 -12.99 11.11 -27.09
N ARG A 210 -12.10 10.31 -27.69
CA ARG A 210 -10.97 10.76 -28.54
C ARG A 210 -10.10 11.84 -27.89
N HIS A 211 -9.89 11.74 -26.58
CA HIS A 211 -9.01 12.64 -25.83
C HIS A 211 -7.55 12.18 -25.93
N TRP A 212 -6.99 12.21 -27.15
CA TRP A 212 -5.67 11.63 -27.46
C TRP A 212 -4.53 12.14 -26.60
N ARG A 213 -4.52 13.44 -26.26
CA ARG A 213 -3.50 14.00 -25.35
C ARG A 213 -3.54 13.38 -23.96
N LEU A 214 -4.73 13.12 -23.41
CA LEU A 214 -4.88 12.48 -22.10
C LEU A 214 -4.51 11.00 -22.16
N LEU A 215 -4.90 10.33 -23.25
CA LEU A 215 -4.52 8.94 -23.51
C LEU A 215 -3.00 8.81 -23.58
N LEU A 216 -2.33 9.68 -24.32
CA LEU A 216 -0.87 9.66 -24.46
C LEU A 216 -0.18 9.83 -23.10
N MET A 217 -0.60 10.79 -22.27
CA MET A 217 -0.03 10.97 -20.93
C MET A 217 -0.27 9.77 -20.02
N LEU A 218 -1.45 9.15 -20.10
CA LEU A 218 -1.79 7.97 -19.32
C LEU A 218 -0.94 6.77 -19.74
N VAL A 219 -0.86 6.49 -21.04
CA VAL A 219 -0.07 5.38 -21.58
C VAL A 219 1.42 5.59 -21.35
N ALA A 220 1.92 6.81 -21.56
CA ALA A 220 3.32 7.14 -21.29
C ALA A 220 3.69 6.94 -19.82
N GLY A 221 2.82 7.35 -18.89
CA GLY A 221 3.00 7.10 -17.46
C GLY A 221 3.01 5.61 -17.13
N LEU A 222 2.01 4.85 -17.60
CA LEU A 222 1.94 3.40 -17.39
C LEU A 222 3.19 2.69 -17.94
N ALA A 223 3.61 3.03 -19.16
CA ALA A 223 4.81 2.47 -19.78
C ALA A 223 6.06 2.81 -18.97
N ALA A 224 6.26 4.07 -18.60
CA ALA A 224 7.42 4.49 -17.79
C ALA A 224 7.51 3.72 -16.46
N GLY A 225 6.36 3.43 -15.84
CA GLY A 225 6.32 2.63 -14.62
C GLY A 225 6.53 1.12 -14.83
N ALA A 226 6.01 0.57 -15.93
CA ALA A 226 6.03 -0.87 -16.18
C ALA A 226 7.30 -1.38 -16.86
N VAL A 227 8.02 -0.52 -17.61
CA VAL A 227 9.22 -0.92 -18.38
C VAL A 227 10.27 -1.65 -17.54
N PRO A 228 10.68 -1.19 -16.35
CA PRO A 228 11.65 -1.92 -15.54
C PRO A 228 11.18 -3.34 -15.18
N TRP A 229 9.89 -3.50 -14.87
CA TRP A 229 9.30 -4.80 -14.56
C TRP A 229 9.24 -5.72 -15.79
N VAL A 230 8.99 -5.17 -16.98
CA VAL A 230 9.04 -5.93 -18.24
C VAL A 230 10.46 -6.36 -18.55
N ILE A 231 11.46 -5.48 -18.42
CA ILE A 231 12.88 -5.81 -18.63
C ILE A 231 13.31 -6.96 -17.71
N GLU A 232 13.01 -6.85 -16.41
CA GLU A 232 13.29 -7.93 -15.45
C GLU A 232 12.60 -9.25 -15.81
N ALA A 233 11.41 -9.20 -16.43
CA ALA A 233 10.74 -10.41 -16.87
C ALA A 233 11.58 -11.18 -17.90
N TYR A 234 12.19 -10.47 -18.86
CA TYR A 234 13.05 -11.08 -19.87
C TYR A 234 14.44 -11.47 -19.33
N VAL A 235 15.01 -10.69 -18.42
CA VAL A 235 16.37 -10.94 -17.91
C VAL A 235 16.39 -12.00 -16.80
N GLY A 236 15.34 -12.09 -15.97
CA GLY A 236 15.34 -12.92 -14.76
C GLY A 236 14.23 -13.96 -14.65
N HIS A 237 13.22 -13.93 -15.52
CA HIS A 237 12.05 -14.82 -15.42
C HIS A 237 11.73 -15.60 -16.70
N GLY A 238 12.61 -15.57 -17.70
CA GLY A 238 12.42 -16.29 -18.98
C GLY A 238 11.36 -15.67 -19.90
N GLY A 239 10.99 -14.41 -19.66
CA GLY A 239 10.06 -13.64 -20.46
C GLY A 239 8.79 -13.22 -19.72
N LEU A 240 8.01 -12.35 -20.36
CA LEU A 240 6.79 -11.78 -19.77
C LEU A 240 5.73 -12.84 -19.45
N GLY A 241 5.47 -13.77 -20.38
CA GLY A 241 4.49 -14.85 -20.18
C GLY A 241 4.86 -15.78 -19.02
N GLN A 242 6.13 -16.16 -18.92
CA GLN A 242 6.61 -17.00 -17.83
C GLN A 242 6.56 -16.28 -16.48
N ARG A 243 6.92 -14.99 -16.41
CA ARG A 243 6.76 -14.19 -15.18
C ARG A 243 5.29 -14.10 -14.75
N LEU A 244 4.36 -13.93 -15.69
CA LEU A 244 2.92 -13.88 -15.39
C LEU A 244 2.36 -15.23 -14.93
N SER A 245 2.76 -16.32 -15.59
CA SER A 245 2.42 -17.68 -15.17
C SER A 245 2.94 -17.99 -13.77
N GLU A 246 4.20 -17.62 -13.51
CA GLU A 246 4.82 -17.79 -12.19
C GLU A 246 4.16 -16.92 -11.13
N ALA A 247 3.84 -15.67 -11.46
CA ALA A 247 3.09 -14.78 -10.57
C ALA A 247 1.71 -15.36 -10.23
N SER A 248 1.02 -15.91 -11.22
CA SER A 248 -0.25 -16.61 -11.03
C SER A 248 -0.09 -17.81 -10.08
N ARG A 249 0.87 -18.70 -10.34
CA ARG A 249 1.18 -19.85 -9.48
C ARG A 249 1.51 -19.45 -8.04
N ILE A 250 2.38 -18.46 -7.88
CA ILE A 250 2.78 -17.92 -6.56
C ILE A 250 1.58 -17.28 -5.84
N GLN A 251 0.58 -16.76 -6.55
CA GLN A 251 -0.65 -16.20 -5.98
C GLN A 251 -1.77 -17.25 -5.79
N GLY A 252 -1.51 -18.53 -6.04
CA GLY A 252 -2.46 -19.62 -5.79
C GLY A 252 -3.30 -19.97 -7.02
N GLY A 253 -2.87 -19.55 -8.20
CA GLY A 253 -3.58 -19.68 -9.46
C GLY A 253 -4.59 -18.55 -9.64
N LEU A 254 -4.21 -17.51 -10.39
CA LEU A 254 -5.15 -16.49 -10.85
C LEU A 254 -6.20 -17.16 -11.75
N GLY A 255 -7.46 -17.08 -11.33
CA GLY A 255 -8.61 -17.69 -11.98
C GLY A 255 -9.89 -17.28 -11.26
N TRP A 256 -11.06 -17.74 -11.67
CA TRP A 256 -12.30 -17.40 -10.96
C TRP A 256 -12.30 -17.97 -9.54
N GLN A 257 -12.14 -17.10 -8.54
CA GLN A 257 -12.05 -17.41 -7.12
C GLN A 257 -12.87 -16.37 -6.34
N ILE A 258 -13.91 -16.80 -5.62
CA ILE A 258 -14.76 -15.88 -4.86
C ILE A 258 -14.16 -15.68 -3.46
N ALA A 259 -13.53 -14.53 -3.23
CA ALA A 259 -12.83 -14.21 -1.98
C ALA A 259 -13.48 -13.07 -1.19
N VAL A 260 -14.77 -12.81 -1.42
CA VAL A 260 -15.53 -11.74 -0.74
C VAL A 260 -15.55 -11.96 0.78
N ASP A 261 -15.82 -13.19 1.22
CA ASP A 261 -15.82 -13.59 2.62
C ASP A 261 -14.40 -13.58 3.22
N ASP A 262 -13.39 -13.96 2.44
CA ASP A 262 -11.99 -13.86 2.85
C ASP A 262 -11.56 -12.41 3.12
N GLN A 263 -11.98 -11.47 2.26
CA GLN A 263 -11.71 -10.04 2.50
C GLN A 263 -12.36 -9.59 3.82
N LEU A 264 -13.61 -9.99 4.09
CA LEU A 264 -14.30 -9.69 5.34
C LEU A 264 -13.60 -10.33 6.56
N ARG A 265 -13.16 -11.59 6.45
CA ARG A 265 -12.37 -12.28 7.50
C ARG A 265 -11.08 -11.52 7.81
N SER A 266 -10.47 -10.90 6.80
CA SER A 266 -9.21 -10.19 6.95
C SER A 266 -9.33 -8.85 7.67
N LEU A 267 -10.51 -8.20 7.65
CA LEU A 267 -10.75 -6.88 8.25
C LEU A 267 -10.54 -6.83 9.77
N GLY A 268 -10.55 -7.98 10.45
CA GLY A 268 -10.30 -8.11 11.88
C GLY A 268 -8.82 -7.97 12.31
N GLY A 269 -7.94 -7.47 11.45
CA GLY A 269 -6.51 -7.28 11.75
C GLY A 269 -5.60 -8.41 11.27
N ARG A 270 -6.09 -9.32 10.41
CA ARG A 270 -5.24 -10.35 9.78
C ARG A 270 -4.47 -9.71 8.63
N ALA A 271 -3.17 -9.50 8.81
CA ALA A 271 -2.34 -8.76 7.85
C ALA A 271 -2.26 -9.46 6.46
N LEU A 272 -2.24 -10.79 6.48
CA LEU A 272 -2.33 -11.68 5.32
C LEU A 272 -2.91 -13.01 5.82
N CYS A 273 -3.88 -13.58 5.10
CA CYS A 273 -4.43 -14.91 5.41
C CYS A 273 -4.46 -15.75 4.15
N ARG A 274 -3.85 -16.96 4.20
CA ARG A 274 -3.67 -17.83 3.04
C ARG A 274 -3.47 -19.30 3.47
N PRO A 275 -4.50 -20.17 3.36
CA PRO A 275 -5.90 -19.85 3.04
C PRO A 275 -6.53 -18.98 4.13
N CYS A 276 -7.59 -18.23 3.82
CA CYS A 276 -8.26 -17.39 4.80
C CYS A 276 -9.32 -18.17 5.59
N THR A 277 -8.87 -19.13 6.38
CA THR A 277 -9.73 -19.92 7.28
C THR A 277 -9.85 -19.26 8.66
N GLY A 278 -10.95 -19.52 9.35
CA GLY A 278 -11.22 -19.03 10.70
C GLY A 278 -12.48 -18.20 10.83
N SER A 279 -12.80 -17.81 12.08
CA SER A 279 -14.03 -17.09 12.41
C SER A 279 -14.09 -15.69 11.78
N MET A 280 -15.30 -15.29 11.43
CA MET A 280 -15.61 -13.92 11.03
C MET A 280 -15.36 -12.96 12.19
N PRO A 281 -14.81 -11.76 11.92
CA PRO A 281 -14.75 -10.69 12.91
C PRO A 281 -16.14 -10.29 13.40
N HIS A 282 -16.19 -9.65 14.56
CA HIS A 282 -17.42 -9.09 15.10
C HIS A 282 -18.11 -8.17 14.06
N PRO A 283 -19.45 -8.21 13.90
CA PRO A 283 -20.16 -7.43 12.87
C PRO A 283 -19.85 -5.92 12.88
N LEU A 284 -19.56 -5.34 14.05
CA LEU A 284 -19.14 -3.94 14.16
C LEU A 284 -17.85 -3.62 13.37
N VAL A 285 -16.99 -4.61 13.14
CA VAL A 285 -15.76 -4.48 12.33
C VAL A 285 -16.05 -4.52 10.83
N THR A 286 -17.10 -5.23 10.41
CA THR A 286 -17.39 -5.50 8.99
C THR A 286 -18.53 -4.65 8.44
N VAL A 287 -19.42 -4.11 9.27
CA VAL A 287 -20.61 -3.35 8.84
C VAL A 287 -20.29 -2.19 7.91
N TRP A 288 -19.20 -1.46 8.16
CA TRP A 288 -18.81 -0.33 7.32
C TRP A 288 -18.50 -0.74 5.88
N TRP A 289 -18.03 -1.97 5.66
CA TRP A 289 -17.70 -2.50 4.34
C TRP A 289 -18.97 -2.68 3.49
N PHE A 290 -20.10 -3.00 4.11
CA PHE A 290 -21.42 -3.06 3.45
C PHE A 290 -22.08 -1.68 3.31
N VAL A 291 -21.86 -0.77 4.27
CA VAL A 291 -22.36 0.61 4.20
C VAL A 291 -21.66 1.39 3.09
N LEU A 292 -20.38 1.10 2.82
CA LEU A 292 -19.56 1.80 1.83
C LEU A 292 -20.17 1.82 0.41
N PRO A 293 -20.54 0.69 -0.23
CA PRO A 293 -21.17 0.70 -1.55
C PRO A 293 -22.54 1.39 -1.55
N VAL A 294 -23.30 1.34 -0.45
CA VAL A 294 -24.58 2.05 -0.32
C VAL A 294 -24.37 3.56 -0.35
N LEU A 295 -23.42 4.08 0.43
CA LEU A 295 -23.08 5.51 0.43
C LEU A 295 -22.49 5.96 -0.91
N ALA A 296 -21.69 5.11 -1.55
CA ALA A 296 -21.15 5.36 -2.88
C ALA A 296 -22.27 5.47 -3.94
N GLY A 297 -23.25 4.55 -3.88
CA GLY A 297 -24.46 4.60 -4.71
C GLY A 297 -25.30 5.84 -4.46
N LEU A 298 -25.50 6.24 -3.20
CA LEU A 298 -26.17 7.48 -2.84
C LEU A 298 -25.44 8.70 -3.42
N GLY A 299 -24.10 8.75 -3.32
CA GLY A 299 -23.29 9.80 -3.93
C GLY A 299 -23.46 9.88 -5.45
N LEU A 300 -23.59 8.73 -6.12
CA LEU A 300 -23.89 8.67 -7.56
C LEU A 300 -25.27 9.24 -7.89
N VAL A 301 -26.31 8.88 -7.11
CA VAL A 301 -27.67 9.40 -7.29
C VAL A 301 -27.72 10.91 -7.09
N ILE A 302 -27.05 11.43 -6.05
CA ILE A 302 -26.94 12.86 -5.78
C ILE A 302 -26.24 13.57 -6.95
N ALA A 303 -25.12 13.02 -7.42
CA ALA A 303 -24.39 13.57 -8.55
C ALA A 303 -25.20 13.56 -9.86
N ALA A 304 -26.00 12.53 -10.09
CA ALA A 304 -26.90 12.42 -11.24
C ALA A 304 -27.98 13.51 -11.20
N ARG A 305 -28.67 13.66 -10.05
CA ARG A 305 -29.69 14.71 -9.84
C ARG A 305 -29.11 16.10 -9.98
N ALA A 306 -27.88 16.31 -9.52
CA ALA A 306 -27.17 17.58 -9.64
C ALA A 306 -26.46 17.78 -11.00
N ARG A 307 -26.70 16.91 -12.00
CA ARG A 307 -26.09 16.96 -13.35
C ARG A 307 -24.56 17.01 -13.36
N ARG A 308 -23.90 16.42 -12.36
CA ARG A 308 -22.44 16.37 -12.17
C ARG A 308 -21.87 14.95 -12.22
N LEU A 309 -22.56 14.05 -12.93
CA LEU A 309 -22.33 12.61 -12.95
C LEU A 309 -20.86 12.21 -13.20
N GLY A 310 -20.18 12.85 -14.16
CA GLY A 310 -18.83 12.45 -14.56
C GLY A 310 -17.78 12.54 -13.45
N ARG A 311 -17.92 13.48 -12.50
CA ARG A 311 -16.96 13.65 -11.38
C ARG A 311 -17.05 12.52 -10.35
N THR A 312 -18.19 11.82 -10.31
CA THR A 312 -18.49 10.75 -9.34
C THR A 312 -18.44 9.38 -10.00
N LEU A 313 -18.98 9.22 -11.21
CA LEU A 313 -19.02 7.93 -11.90
C LEU A 313 -17.62 7.40 -12.25
N VAL A 314 -16.69 8.28 -12.65
CA VAL A 314 -15.34 7.88 -13.06
C VAL A 314 -14.55 7.23 -11.90
N PRO A 315 -14.41 7.86 -10.70
CA PRO A 315 -13.76 7.19 -9.58
C PRO A 315 -14.48 5.91 -9.16
N LEU A 316 -15.81 5.86 -9.20
CA LEU A 316 -16.57 4.64 -8.89
C LEU A 316 -16.25 3.49 -9.85
N ALA A 317 -16.19 3.77 -11.16
CA ALA A 317 -15.83 2.77 -12.16
C ALA A 317 -14.40 2.26 -11.94
N CYS A 318 -13.44 3.16 -11.68
CA CYS A 318 -12.05 2.78 -11.40
C CYS A 318 -11.93 1.98 -10.09
N ALA A 319 -12.71 2.32 -9.06
CA ALA A 319 -12.75 1.60 -7.80
C ALA A 319 -13.31 0.18 -7.98
N ALA A 320 -14.36 0.04 -8.78
CA ALA A 320 -14.98 -1.24 -9.11
C ALA A 320 -14.01 -2.15 -9.86
N THR A 321 -13.38 -1.67 -10.94
CA THR A 321 -12.41 -2.48 -11.69
C THR A 321 -11.17 -2.82 -10.87
N ALA A 322 -10.71 -1.92 -10.00
CA ALA A 322 -9.60 -2.20 -9.08
C ALA A 322 -9.93 -3.29 -8.04
N ALA A 323 -11.20 -3.46 -7.66
CA ALA A 323 -11.63 -4.47 -6.69
C ALA A 323 -11.75 -5.88 -7.31
N VAL A 324 -12.02 -5.98 -8.61
CA VAL A 324 -12.25 -7.26 -9.32
C VAL A 324 -11.19 -8.32 -9.03
N PRO A 325 -9.87 -8.08 -9.22
CA PRO A 325 -8.88 -9.13 -9.02
C PRO A 325 -8.84 -9.66 -7.57
N TYR A 326 -9.22 -8.84 -6.60
CA TYR A 326 -9.12 -9.17 -5.18
C TYR A 326 -10.39 -9.77 -4.58
N LEU A 327 -11.54 -9.57 -5.25
CA LEU A 327 -12.82 -10.15 -4.87
C LEU A 327 -13.13 -11.44 -5.63
N PHE A 328 -12.63 -11.55 -6.87
CA PHE A 328 -13.09 -12.58 -7.82
C PHE A 328 -11.97 -13.35 -8.52
N MET A 329 -10.68 -13.00 -8.33
CA MET A 329 -9.59 -13.67 -9.05
C MET A 329 -8.51 -14.34 -8.16
N ILE A 330 -8.49 -14.04 -6.87
CA ILE A 330 -7.46 -14.50 -5.94
C ILE A 330 -8.12 -15.22 -4.77
N GLY A 331 -7.75 -16.48 -4.49
CA GLY A 331 -8.31 -17.30 -3.41
C GLY A 331 -7.70 -17.09 -2.03
N TYR A 332 -7.29 -15.85 -1.71
CA TYR A 332 -6.77 -15.47 -0.39
C TYR A 332 -6.94 -13.96 -0.18
N ALA A 333 -6.82 -13.49 1.07
CA ALA A 333 -7.07 -12.09 1.39
C ALA A 333 -5.93 -11.42 2.17
N ALA A 334 -5.77 -10.14 1.85
CA ALA A 334 -5.06 -9.17 2.67
C ALA A 334 -5.85 -7.86 2.60
N PRO A 335 -6.16 -7.24 3.74
CA PRO A 335 -7.09 -6.10 3.77
C PRO A 335 -6.53 -4.87 3.01
N ARG A 336 -5.20 -4.81 2.83
CA ARG A 336 -4.51 -3.79 2.03
C ARG A 336 -4.80 -3.86 0.53
N PHE A 337 -5.24 -4.99 0.00
CA PHE A 337 -5.48 -5.16 -1.43
C PHE A 337 -6.53 -4.19 -1.99
N LEU A 338 -7.56 -3.89 -1.19
CA LEU A 338 -8.64 -2.99 -1.57
C LEU A 338 -8.36 -1.50 -1.27
N GLN A 339 -7.14 -1.13 -0.83
CA GLN A 339 -6.81 0.29 -0.56
C GLN A 339 -7.09 1.23 -1.74
N PRO A 340 -6.75 0.90 -3.00
CA PRO A 340 -7.09 1.76 -4.14
C PRO A 340 -8.59 1.96 -4.31
N THR A 341 -9.38 0.90 -4.10
CA THR A 341 -10.85 0.96 -4.10
C THR A 341 -11.34 1.90 -3.00
N TYR A 342 -10.89 1.72 -1.75
CA TYR A 342 -11.31 2.58 -0.63
C TYR A 342 -10.95 4.04 -0.86
N ALA A 343 -9.76 4.34 -1.37
CA ALA A 343 -9.33 5.70 -1.65
C ALA A 343 -10.22 6.38 -2.70
N LEU A 344 -10.51 5.70 -3.82
CA LEU A 344 -11.36 6.23 -4.88
C LEU A 344 -12.83 6.40 -4.47
N LEU A 345 -13.34 5.54 -3.59
CA LEU A 345 -14.70 5.64 -3.03
C LEU A 345 -14.83 6.77 -1.99
N ALA A 346 -13.76 7.10 -1.26
CA ALA A 346 -13.83 8.01 -0.12
C ALA A 346 -14.32 9.42 -0.48
N ILE A 347 -13.96 9.95 -1.66
CA ILE A 347 -14.40 11.29 -2.10
C ILE A 347 -15.91 11.32 -2.43
N PRO A 348 -16.45 10.44 -3.29
CA PRO A 348 -17.89 10.29 -3.50
C PRO A 348 -18.69 10.09 -2.21
N VAL A 349 -18.20 9.24 -1.30
CA VAL A 349 -18.85 8.96 -0.02
C VAL A 349 -18.87 10.19 0.87
N ALA A 350 -17.78 10.95 0.93
CA ALA A 350 -17.75 12.21 1.67
C ALA A 350 -18.72 13.25 1.10
N ASP A 351 -18.88 13.32 -0.23
CA ASP A 351 -19.86 14.21 -0.86
C ASP A 351 -21.29 13.84 -0.46
N ALA A 352 -21.62 12.55 -0.46
CA ALA A 352 -22.91 12.03 -0.02
C ALA A 352 -23.20 12.35 1.46
N LEU A 353 -22.24 12.11 2.35
CA LEU A 353 -22.38 12.42 3.78
C LEU A 353 -22.59 13.92 4.02
N TRP A 354 -21.83 14.77 3.33
CA TRP A 354 -22.01 16.22 3.42
C TRP A 354 -23.36 16.68 2.90
N HIS A 355 -23.90 16.03 1.86
CA HIS A 355 -25.22 16.30 1.36
C HIS A 355 -26.31 15.94 2.39
N LEU A 356 -26.22 14.77 3.02
CA LEU A 356 -27.16 14.32 4.05
C LEU A 356 -27.27 15.30 5.22
N VAL A 357 -26.14 15.86 5.68
CA VAL A 357 -26.13 16.76 6.85
C VAL A 357 -26.39 18.23 6.52
N ARG A 358 -26.37 18.63 5.24
CA ARG A 358 -26.56 20.03 4.81
C ARG A 358 -27.73 20.27 3.86
N ALA A 359 -28.49 19.24 3.47
CA ALA A 359 -29.63 19.40 2.57
C ALA A 359 -30.61 20.49 3.07
N PRO A 360 -30.97 21.49 2.23
CA PRO A 360 -31.93 22.53 2.63
C PRO A 360 -33.33 21.93 2.79
N GLY A 361 -33.97 22.11 3.96
CA GLY A 361 -35.43 21.89 4.10
C GLY A 361 -35.94 20.84 5.10
N GLY A 362 -35.11 20.20 5.93
CA GLY A 362 -35.59 19.12 6.82
C GLY A 362 -35.56 19.44 8.31
N LYS A 363 -36.71 19.32 9.00
CA LYS A 363 -36.78 19.18 10.48
C LYS A 363 -35.86 18.05 11.01
N TRP A 364 -35.51 17.09 10.15
CA TRP A 364 -34.65 15.94 10.41
C TRP A 364 -33.15 16.20 10.30
N ARG A 365 -32.71 17.40 9.88
CA ARG A 365 -31.28 17.72 9.76
C ARG A 365 -30.46 17.50 11.03
N PRO A 366 -30.88 17.94 12.24
CA PRO A 366 -30.12 17.66 13.46
C PRO A 366 -30.01 16.17 13.74
N VAL A 367 -31.07 15.40 13.49
CA VAL A 367 -31.08 13.94 13.66
C VAL A 367 -30.11 13.28 12.68
N ALA A 368 -30.16 13.62 11.39
CA ALA A 368 -29.24 13.09 10.38
C ALA A 368 -27.77 13.44 10.70
N ALA A 369 -27.50 14.67 11.12
CA ALA A 369 -26.16 15.09 11.54
C ALA A 369 -25.68 14.32 12.76
N ALA A 370 -26.54 14.12 13.78
CA ALA A 370 -26.21 13.34 14.96
C ALA A 370 -25.94 11.87 14.62
N LEU A 371 -26.76 11.24 13.76
CA LEU A 371 -26.56 9.85 13.33
C LEU A 371 -25.27 9.68 12.52
N VAL A 372 -24.96 10.60 11.60
CA VAL A 372 -23.70 10.58 10.86
C VAL A 372 -22.52 10.77 11.81
N ALA A 373 -22.59 11.72 12.75
CA ALA A 373 -21.52 11.96 13.72
C ALA A 373 -21.29 10.72 14.61
N LEU A 374 -22.36 10.13 15.16
CA LEU A 374 -22.30 8.93 15.99
C LEU A 374 -21.76 7.73 15.19
N GLY A 375 -22.22 7.54 13.96
CA GLY A 375 -21.75 6.47 13.08
C GLY A 375 -20.26 6.62 12.73
N LEU A 376 -19.80 7.83 12.43
CA LEU A 376 -18.38 8.11 12.18
C LEU A 376 -17.52 7.93 13.45
N ALA A 377 -18.01 8.37 14.61
CA ALA A 377 -17.32 8.19 15.90
C ALA A 377 -17.20 6.70 16.26
N GLY A 378 -18.29 5.93 16.12
CA GLY A 378 -18.29 4.49 16.32
C GLY A 378 -17.39 3.76 15.34
N HIS A 379 -17.41 4.15 14.06
CA HIS A 379 -16.50 3.61 13.06
C HIS A 379 -15.04 3.88 13.42
N LEU A 380 -14.71 5.12 13.79
CA LEU A 380 -13.35 5.50 14.19
C LEU A 380 -12.87 4.70 15.42
N ALA A 381 -13.72 4.55 16.43
CA ALA A 381 -13.40 3.75 17.62
C ALA A 381 -13.08 2.29 17.25
N VAL A 382 -13.88 1.69 16.35
CA VAL A 382 -13.61 0.34 15.86
C VAL A 382 -12.31 0.28 15.05
N GLN A 383 -12.03 1.24 14.17
CA GLN A 383 -10.78 1.29 13.41
C GLN A 383 -9.56 1.38 14.34
N VAL A 384 -9.60 2.25 15.36
CA VAL A 384 -8.52 2.38 16.34
C VAL A 384 -8.34 1.09 17.13
N ALA A 385 -9.42 0.47 17.62
CA ALA A 385 -9.34 -0.79 18.36
C ALA A 385 -8.79 -1.97 17.53
N VAL A 386 -9.07 -2.01 16.22
CA VAL A 386 -8.46 -2.99 15.32
C VAL A 386 -6.99 -2.66 15.08
N LEU A 387 -6.66 -1.38 14.87
CA LEU A 387 -5.28 -0.92 14.68
C LEU A 387 -4.38 -1.27 15.86
N GLU A 388 -4.78 -0.92 17.08
CA GLU A 388 -3.99 -1.17 18.30
C GLU A 388 -3.69 -2.65 18.48
N ARG A 389 -4.71 -3.52 18.36
CA ARG A 389 -4.54 -4.98 18.42
C ARG A 389 -3.63 -5.49 17.32
N THR A 390 -3.73 -4.94 16.11
CA THR A 390 -2.87 -5.31 14.99
C THR A 390 -1.43 -4.90 15.27
N VAL A 391 -1.19 -3.67 15.69
CA VAL A 391 0.16 -3.16 16.03
C VAL A 391 0.77 -3.97 17.16
N ALA A 392 0.01 -4.28 18.22
CA ALA A 392 0.49 -5.08 19.35
C ALA A 392 0.95 -6.48 18.92
N ARG A 393 0.08 -7.23 18.23
CA ARG A 393 0.42 -8.59 17.72
C ARG A 393 1.63 -8.56 16.79
N ASN A 394 1.68 -7.56 15.92
CA ASN A 394 2.79 -7.44 14.98
C ASN A 394 4.09 -7.01 15.68
N THR A 395 4.03 -6.19 16.74
CA THR A 395 5.20 -5.86 17.56
C THR A 395 5.75 -7.08 18.28
N GLU A 396 4.86 -7.89 18.86
CA GLU A 396 5.22 -9.13 19.55
C GLU A 396 5.89 -10.14 18.62
N SER A 397 5.29 -10.40 17.46
CA SER A 397 5.88 -11.28 16.42
C SER A 397 7.28 -10.82 15.99
N ARG A 398 7.54 -9.51 15.90
CA ARG A 398 8.84 -8.96 15.47
C ARG A 398 9.90 -9.18 16.55
N ARG A 399 9.51 -8.98 17.81
CA ARG A 399 10.37 -9.27 18.97
C ARG A 399 10.68 -10.74 19.09
N ASP A 400 9.73 -11.61 18.72
CA ASP A 400 9.96 -13.05 18.74
C ASP A 400 10.97 -13.51 17.69
N TRP A 401 10.90 -12.95 16.47
CA TRP A 401 11.91 -13.18 15.44
C TRP A 401 13.31 -12.71 15.87
N ASP A 402 13.40 -11.52 16.49
CA ASP A 402 14.65 -10.98 17.01
C ASP A 402 15.24 -11.84 18.14
N ARG A 403 14.41 -12.30 19.08
CA ARG A 403 14.83 -13.24 20.14
C ARG A 403 15.33 -14.56 19.56
N THR A 404 14.63 -15.09 18.55
CA THR A 404 15.01 -16.33 17.87
C THR A 404 16.33 -16.17 17.12
N ALA A 405 16.55 -15.04 16.44
CA ALA A 405 17.83 -14.71 15.82
C ALA A 405 18.98 -14.69 16.85
N GLY A 406 18.79 -14.05 18.01
CA GLY A 406 19.78 -14.07 19.09
C GLY A 406 20.05 -15.46 19.66
N ALA A 407 19.03 -16.34 19.72
CA ALA A 407 19.20 -17.74 20.12
C ALA A 407 19.98 -18.56 19.09
N LEU A 408 19.71 -18.37 17.80
CA LEU A 408 20.47 -18.98 16.70
C LEU A 408 21.95 -18.59 16.76
N HIS A 409 22.26 -17.33 17.05
CA HIS A 409 23.64 -16.86 17.22
C HIS A 409 24.36 -17.54 18.39
N ARG A 410 23.65 -17.89 19.47
CA ARG A 410 24.20 -18.66 20.60
C ARG A 410 24.45 -20.14 20.25
N LEU A 411 23.71 -20.68 19.29
CA LEU A 411 23.92 -22.02 18.73
C LEU A 411 25.00 -22.07 17.63
N GLY A 412 25.70 -20.96 17.38
CA GLY A 412 26.77 -20.88 16.37
C GLY A 412 26.27 -20.62 14.94
N VAL A 413 24.96 -20.44 14.72
CA VAL A 413 24.40 -20.05 13.43
C VAL A 413 24.54 -18.54 13.26
N ARG A 414 25.70 -18.09 12.75
CA ARG A 414 26.05 -16.67 12.59
C ARG A 414 26.40 -16.33 11.13
N PRO A 415 26.23 -15.06 10.69
CA PRO A 415 26.56 -14.66 9.32
C PRO A 415 28.04 -14.91 8.95
N PRO A 416 28.33 -15.36 7.71
CA PRO A 416 27.38 -15.77 6.68
C PRO A 416 26.74 -17.15 6.98
N CYS A 417 25.41 -17.23 6.91
CA CYS A 417 24.60 -18.40 7.26
C CYS A 417 23.38 -18.55 6.35
N LEU A 418 22.76 -19.73 6.36
CA LEU A 418 21.50 -20.02 5.66
C LEU A 418 20.44 -20.57 6.62
N LEU A 419 19.27 -19.95 6.66
CA LEU A 419 18.09 -20.47 7.33
C LEU A 419 17.10 -21.03 6.30
N THR A 420 16.47 -22.14 6.64
CA THR A 420 15.41 -22.77 5.84
C THR A 420 14.21 -23.14 6.68
N GLY A 421 13.05 -23.33 6.05
CA GLY A 421 11.82 -23.78 6.72
C GLY A 421 10.90 -22.65 7.17
N HIS A 422 10.18 -22.90 8.27
CA HIS A 422 9.15 -22.02 8.79
C HIS A 422 9.74 -20.68 9.24
N GLU A 423 9.16 -19.57 8.78
CA GLU A 423 9.61 -18.21 9.10
C GLU A 423 11.09 -17.92 8.86
N ALA A 424 11.76 -18.72 8.02
CA ALA A 424 13.19 -18.56 7.74
C ALA A 424 13.53 -17.22 7.09
N LEU A 425 12.60 -16.61 6.35
CA LEU A 425 12.79 -15.29 5.74
C LEU A 425 12.83 -14.17 6.78
N PRO A 426 11.80 -13.95 7.61
CA PRO A 426 11.89 -12.91 8.63
C PRO A 426 13.00 -13.19 9.63
N ILE A 427 13.11 -14.41 10.19
CA ILE A 427 14.15 -14.74 11.17
C ILE A 427 15.55 -14.60 10.55
N GLY A 428 15.73 -14.99 9.29
CA GLY A 428 16.99 -14.85 8.56
C GLY A 428 17.43 -13.40 8.45
N TYR A 429 16.50 -12.49 8.16
CA TYR A 429 16.81 -11.06 8.12
C TYR A 429 17.28 -10.51 9.47
N TYR A 430 16.57 -10.81 10.57
CA TYR A 430 16.99 -10.39 11.91
C TYR A 430 18.31 -11.05 12.35
N ALA A 431 18.59 -12.27 11.88
CA ALA A 431 19.83 -12.98 12.15
C ALA A 431 21.02 -12.56 11.25
N GLY A 432 20.78 -11.79 10.18
CA GLY A 432 21.78 -11.49 9.14
C GLY A 432 22.10 -12.68 8.21
N CYS A 433 21.26 -13.70 8.20
CA CYS A 433 21.40 -14.90 7.37
C CYS A 433 20.63 -14.79 6.06
N SER A 434 21.09 -15.54 5.04
CA SER A 434 20.29 -15.83 3.86
C SER A 434 19.10 -16.72 4.22
N SER A 435 17.99 -16.58 3.50
CA SER A 435 16.81 -17.43 3.66
C SER A 435 16.53 -18.27 2.41
N GLY A 436 16.29 -19.56 2.60
CA GLY A 436 15.96 -20.50 1.52
C GLY A 436 14.69 -21.29 1.79
N ALA A 437 13.90 -21.55 0.74
CA ALA A 437 12.79 -22.48 0.79
C ALA A 437 12.91 -23.50 -0.35
N THR A 438 12.72 -24.78 -0.02
CA THR A 438 12.75 -25.89 -0.98
C THR A 438 11.38 -26.23 -1.56
N ALA A 439 10.34 -25.49 -1.16
CA ALA A 439 8.97 -25.67 -1.62
C ALA A 439 8.14 -24.41 -1.30
N GLY A 440 6.94 -24.34 -1.89
CA GLY A 440 5.96 -23.29 -1.62
C GLY A 440 6.22 -21.98 -2.37
N HIS A 441 5.54 -20.91 -1.97
CA HIS A 441 5.51 -19.65 -2.74
C HIS A 441 6.82 -18.85 -2.74
N ASN A 442 7.78 -19.24 -1.91
CA ASN A 442 9.11 -18.62 -1.83
C ASN A 442 10.20 -19.62 -2.25
N GLU A 443 9.86 -20.71 -2.94
CA GLU A 443 10.82 -21.71 -3.41
C GLU A 443 11.92 -21.05 -4.24
N ASN A 444 13.15 -21.20 -3.77
CA ASN A 444 14.34 -20.56 -4.37
C ASN A 444 15.61 -21.43 -4.24
N THR A 445 15.51 -22.62 -3.65
CA THR A 445 16.64 -23.51 -3.44
C THR A 445 16.20 -24.98 -3.49
N THR A 446 17.16 -25.90 -3.51
CA THR A 446 16.90 -27.35 -3.56
C THR A 446 17.51 -28.05 -2.35
N PRO A 447 17.01 -29.24 -1.96
CA PRO A 447 17.63 -30.03 -0.87
C PRO A 447 19.13 -30.27 -1.07
N ALA A 448 19.55 -30.58 -2.31
CA ALA A 448 20.96 -30.77 -2.64
C ALA A 448 21.78 -29.49 -2.47
N ALA A 449 21.23 -28.32 -2.83
CA ALA A 449 21.89 -27.05 -2.61
C ALA A 449 22.02 -26.72 -1.12
N VAL A 450 20.99 -26.99 -0.31
CA VAL A 450 21.04 -26.81 1.15
C VAL A 450 22.16 -27.66 1.78
N LEU A 451 22.24 -28.95 1.42
CA LEU A 451 23.30 -29.86 1.90
C LEU A 451 24.71 -29.38 1.50
N ARG A 452 24.89 -28.95 0.24
CA ARG A 452 26.17 -28.38 -0.22
C ARG A 452 26.54 -27.07 0.50
N THR A 453 25.56 -26.30 0.95
CA THR A 453 25.80 -25.10 1.76
C THR A 453 26.19 -25.48 3.20
N ALA A 454 25.54 -26.50 3.77
CA ALA A 454 25.84 -26.99 5.12
C ALA A 454 27.28 -27.52 5.28
N GLN A 455 27.91 -27.96 4.20
CA GLN A 455 29.33 -28.34 4.19
C GLN A 455 30.29 -27.15 4.36
N ARG A 456 29.84 -25.92 4.12
CA ARG A 456 30.70 -24.72 4.02
C ARG A 456 30.35 -23.64 5.03
N LEU A 457 29.07 -23.53 5.40
CA LEU A 457 28.53 -22.46 6.23
C LEU A 457 27.54 -23.04 7.25
N PRO A 458 27.29 -22.35 8.37
CA PRO A 458 26.22 -22.70 9.30
C PRO A 458 24.86 -22.70 8.60
N VAL A 459 24.13 -23.81 8.72
CA VAL A 459 22.77 -23.97 8.19
C VAL A 459 21.84 -24.41 9.31
N ALA A 460 20.66 -23.79 9.39
CA ALA A 460 19.60 -24.28 10.26
C ALA A 460 18.28 -24.43 9.51
N HIS A 461 17.52 -25.44 9.91
CA HIS A 461 16.16 -25.68 9.47
C HIS A 461 15.20 -25.44 10.62
N LEU A 462 14.19 -24.60 10.37
CA LEU A 462 13.20 -24.17 11.35
C LEU A 462 11.87 -24.88 11.06
N THR A 463 11.28 -25.50 12.07
CA THR A 463 9.92 -26.05 12.03
C THR A 463 9.12 -25.57 13.24
N PRO A 464 7.78 -25.46 13.14
CA PRO A 464 6.95 -25.37 14.33
C PRO A 464 7.22 -26.57 15.26
N ALA A 465 6.94 -26.39 16.55
CA ALA A 465 7.00 -27.43 17.56
C ALA A 465 6.40 -28.76 17.12
N GLY A 466 7.18 -29.84 17.18
CA GLY A 466 6.70 -31.17 16.80
C GLY A 466 6.38 -31.30 15.31
N GLY A 467 6.73 -30.31 14.50
CA GLY A 467 6.60 -30.35 13.05
C GLY A 467 7.59 -31.33 12.42
N THR A 468 7.19 -31.92 11.29
CA THR A 468 8.03 -32.88 10.57
C THR A 468 9.06 -32.15 9.70
N PRO A 469 10.38 -32.28 9.96
CA PRO A 469 11.40 -31.68 9.11
C PRO A 469 11.56 -32.47 7.79
N PRO A 470 12.09 -31.84 6.73
CA PRO A 470 12.40 -32.51 5.48
C PRO A 470 13.52 -33.53 5.66
N GLY A 471 13.59 -34.51 4.75
CA GLY A 471 14.55 -35.63 4.80
C GLY A 471 15.98 -35.23 5.12
N TYR A 472 16.48 -34.16 4.48
CA TYR A 472 17.86 -33.69 4.65
C TYR A 472 18.21 -33.16 6.05
N ALA A 473 17.20 -32.76 6.86
CA ALA A 473 17.40 -32.16 8.18
C ALA A 473 16.99 -33.10 9.32
N ARG A 474 16.40 -34.28 9.05
CA ARG A 474 15.88 -35.18 10.10
C ARG A 474 16.96 -35.63 11.09
N THR A 475 18.18 -35.82 10.62
CA THR A 475 19.33 -36.31 11.41
C THR A 475 20.10 -35.20 12.13
N TRP A 476 19.76 -33.93 11.87
CA TRP A 476 20.44 -32.80 12.50
C TRP A 476 19.99 -32.63 13.96
N PRO A 477 20.92 -32.29 14.88
CA PRO A 477 20.60 -31.96 16.27
C PRO A 477 19.47 -30.95 16.37
N VAL A 478 18.49 -31.24 17.23
CA VAL A 478 17.32 -30.38 17.46
C VAL A 478 17.52 -29.55 18.72
N HIS A 479 17.22 -28.26 18.61
CA HIS A 479 17.23 -27.29 19.69
C HIS A 479 15.87 -26.61 19.76
N ARG A 480 15.29 -26.55 20.94
CA ARG A 480 13.99 -25.90 21.16
C ARG A 480 14.21 -24.42 21.42
N ILE A 481 13.62 -23.55 20.59
CA ILE A 481 13.63 -22.09 20.79
C ILE A 481 12.18 -21.61 20.72
N SER A 482 11.64 -21.16 21.85
CA SER A 482 10.22 -20.77 21.96
C SER A 482 9.28 -21.89 21.48
N ASP A 483 8.48 -21.60 20.46
CA ASP A 483 7.56 -22.52 19.80
C ASP A 483 8.17 -23.21 18.56
N LEU A 484 9.47 -23.01 18.28
CA LEU A 484 10.18 -23.59 17.14
C LEU A 484 11.12 -24.73 17.54
N ASP A 485 11.17 -25.73 16.67
CA ASP A 485 12.23 -26.74 16.65
C ASP A 485 13.27 -26.32 15.61
N VAL A 486 14.48 -26.05 16.09
CA VAL A 486 15.60 -25.56 15.29
C VAL A 486 16.60 -26.69 15.11
N ARG A 487 16.79 -27.12 13.87
CA ARG A 487 17.73 -28.19 13.52
C ARG A 487 18.97 -27.59 12.88
N VAL A 488 20.11 -27.72 13.54
CA VAL A 488 21.37 -27.13 13.08
C VAL A 488 22.21 -28.20 12.39
N ALA A 489 22.65 -27.93 11.16
CA ALA A 489 23.51 -28.86 10.45
C ALA A 489 24.82 -29.07 11.24
N PRO A 490 25.28 -30.32 11.41
CA PRO A 490 26.56 -30.57 12.07
C PRO A 490 27.69 -29.92 11.25
N PRO A 491 28.72 -29.38 11.92
CA PRO A 491 29.89 -28.86 11.22
C PRO A 491 30.49 -29.97 10.35
N ALA A 492 31.02 -29.61 9.18
CA ALA A 492 31.70 -30.56 8.32
C ALA A 492 32.75 -31.31 9.14
N GLN A 493 32.63 -32.64 9.23
CA GLN A 493 33.70 -33.46 9.78
C GLN A 493 34.93 -33.18 8.91
N ARG A 494 35.97 -32.57 9.49
CA ARG A 494 37.30 -32.64 8.92
C ARG A 494 37.66 -34.11 8.94
N THR A 495 37.47 -34.80 7.82
CA THR A 495 38.23 -36.01 7.56
C THR A 495 39.70 -35.58 7.65
N GLY A 496 40.34 -35.96 8.75
CA GLY A 496 41.77 -35.78 8.93
C GLY A 496 42.53 -36.50 7.81
N PRO A 497 43.78 -36.10 7.55
CA PRO A 497 44.61 -36.69 6.52
C PRO A 497 44.77 -38.20 6.68
#